data_AF-A0A376U711-F1
#
_entry.id   AF-A0A376U711-F1
#
_cell.length_a   1.000
_cell.length_b   1.000
_cell.length_c   1.000
_cell.angle_alpha   90.00
_cell.angle_beta   90.00
_cell.angle_gamma   90.00
#
_symmetry.space_group_name_H-M   'P 1'
#
loop_
_entity.id
_entity.type
_entity.pdbx_description
1 polymer ?
#
loop_
_entity_poly.entity_id
_entity_poly.type
_entity_poly.pdbx_seq_one_letter_code
_entity_poly.pdbx_strand_id
1 'polypeptide(L)' 'MAQAQQLIAPVVKLGSEEINVLTLLTDTLDVVRELAETAASHTHPNTGASGQAAQFTATANKTGTLKSKYGPLIA' A
#
# COMPACT_ATOMS: atom_id res chain seq x y z
N MET A 1 5.77 37.34 24.10
CA MET A 1 4.93 36.15 23.91
C MET A 1 5.79 35.11 23.22
N ALA A 2 6.07 33.98 23.88
CA ALA A 2 6.95 32.95 23.34
C ALA A 2 6.24 32.27 22.16
N GLN A 3 6.80 32.40 20.95
CA GLN A 3 6.35 31.61 19.81
C GLN A 3 6.71 30.15 20.09
N ALA A 4 5.68 29.29 20.16
CA ALA A 4 5.89 27.86 20.26
C ALA A 4 6.53 27.39 18.94
N GLN A 5 7.82 27.08 18.99
CA GLN A 5 8.54 26.54 17.85
C GLN A 5 8.17 25.06 17.73
N GLN A 6 7.23 24.74 16.85
CA GLN A 6 6.89 23.37 16.51
C GLN A 6 8.09 22.74 15.79
N LEU A 7 8.77 21.81 16.47
CA LEU A 7 9.71 20.88 15.84
C LEU A 7 8.89 19.91 14.97
N ILE A 8 8.57 20.34 13.75
CA ILE A 8 8.11 19.42 12.70
C ILE A 8 9.34 18.59 12.34
N ALA A 9 9.37 17.33 12.78
CA ALA A 9 10.41 16.39 12.40
C ALA A 9 10.58 16.43 10.87
N PRO A 10 11.82 16.37 10.33
CA PRO A 10 12.05 16.46 8.89
C PRO A 10 11.33 15.30 8.20
N VAL A 11 10.14 15.59 7.66
CA VAL A 11 9.45 14.69 6.75
C VAL A 11 10.30 14.66 5.49
N VAL A 12 10.91 13.51 5.26
CA VAL A 12 11.72 13.24 4.08
C VAL A 12 10.79 13.21 2.88
N LYS A 13 10.61 14.37 2.23
CA LYS A 13 9.93 14.50 0.93
C LYS A 13 10.97 14.24 -0.16
N LEU A 14 11.14 13.00 -0.58
CA LEU A 14 11.80 12.70 -1.85
C LEU A 14 10.73 12.78 -2.95
N GLY A 15 10.88 13.72 -3.89
CA GLY A 15 9.95 13.93 -5.01
C GLY A 15 9.79 15.42 -5.38
N SER A 16 8.73 15.77 -6.12
CA SER A 16 8.31 17.15 -6.38
C SER A 16 7.40 17.66 -5.24
N GLU A 17 7.00 18.93 -5.23
CA GLU A 17 5.99 19.45 -4.27
C GLU A 17 4.67 18.66 -4.30
N GLU A 18 4.38 17.99 -5.43
CA GLU A 18 3.15 17.26 -5.70
C GLU A 18 3.24 15.74 -5.46
N ILE A 19 4.44 15.13 -5.52
CA ILE A 19 4.62 13.67 -5.39
C ILE A 19 5.52 13.36 -4.20
N ASN A 20 4.96 12.77 -3.16
CA ASN A 20 5.70 12.21 -2.04
C ASN A 20 6.01 10.73 -2.32
N VAL A 21 7.26 10.29 -2.17
CA VAL A 21 7.65 8.86 -2.26
C VAL A 21 6.75 7.96 -1.39
N LEU A 22 6.27 8.43 -0.24
CA LEU A 22 5.34 7.67 0.60
C LEU A 22 3.98 7.45 -0.10
N THR A 23 3.49 8.42 -0.87
CA THR A 23 2.30 8.28 -1.72
C THR A 23 2.51 7.25 -2.81
N LEU A 24 3.65 7.34 -3.54
CA LEU A 24 4.01 6.35 -4.57
C LEU A 24 4.07 4.93 -4.00
N LEU A 25 4.62 4.78 -2.79
CA LEU A 25 4.69 3.50 -2.11
C LEU A 25 3.30 2.98 -1.73
N THR A 26 2.36 3.83 -1.30
CA THR A 26 0.98 3.40 -1.03
C THR A 26 0.19 3.08 -2.30
N ASP A 27 0.42 3.80 -3.40
CA ASP A 27 -0.18 3.48 -4.70
C ASP A 27 0.33 2.13 -5.21
N THR A 28 1.63 1.85 -5.00
CA THR A 28 2.21 0.55 -5.31
C THR A 28 1.58 -0.56 -4.46
N LEU A 29 1.26 -0.31 -3.18
CA LEU A 29 0.55 -1.28 -2.33
C LEU A 29 -0.87 -1.57 -2.84
N ASP A 30 -1.55 -0.59 -3.44
CA ASP A 30 -2.87 -0.80 -4.06
C ASP A 30 -2.77 -1.67 -5.32
N VAL A 31 -1.82 -1.38 -6.21
CA VAL A 31 -1.60 -2.19 -7.42
C VAL A 31 -1.24 -3.63 -7.06
N VAL A 32 -0.40 -3.84 -6.04
CA VAL A 32 -0.08 -5.20 -5.55
C VAL A 32 -1.30 -5.88 -4.94
N ARG A 33 -2.19 -5.13 -4.27
CA ARG A 33 -3.46 -5.68 -3.76
C ARG A 33 -4.33 -6.19 -4.90
N GLU A 34 -4.56 -5.36 -5.90
CA GLU A 34 -5.38 -5.69 -7.07
C GLU A 34 -4.82 -6.90 -7.82
N LEU A 35 -3.50 -6.95 -8.01
CA LEU A 35 -2.84 -8.09 -8.63
C LEU A 35 -3.03 -9.38 -7.82
N ALA A 36 -2.90 -9.31 -6.48
CA ALA A 36 -3.10 -10.46 -5.61
C ALA A 36 -4.57 -10.92 -5.61
N GLU A 37 -5.55 -10.01 -5.64
CA GLU A 37 -6.97 -10.34 -5.75
C GLU A 37 -7.30 -10.96 -7.12
N THR A 38 -6.71 -10.44 -8.19
CA THR A 38 -6.81 -11.03 -9.54
C THR A 38 -6.23 -12.43 -9.55
N ALA A 39 -5.05 -12.65 -8.97
CA ALA A 39 -4.45 -13.97 -8.87
C ALA A 39 -5.25 -14.92 -7.97
N ALA A 40 -5.90 -14.44 -6.91
CA ALA A 40 -6.77 -15.26 -6.07
C ALA A 40 -8.05 -15.72 -6.80
N SER A 41 -8.60 -14.85 -7.65
CA SER A 41 -9.85 -15.09 -8.39
C SER A 41 -9.65 -15.67 -9.79
N HIS A 42 -8.42 -15.71 -10.30
CA HIS A 42 -8.16 -16.30 -11.61
C HIS A 42 -8.48 -17.80 -11.62
N THR A 43 -9.11 -18.25 -12.70
CA THR A 43 -9.46 -19.65 -12.91
C THR A 43 -9.14 -20.07 -14.33
N HIS A 44 -8.66 -21.29 -14.51
CA HIS A 44 -8.52 -21.90 -15.84
C HIS A 44 -9.70 -22.83 -16.15
N PRO A 45 -10.13 -22.92 -17.41
CA PRO A 45 -11.08 -23.95 -17.83
C PRO A 45 -10.55 -25.34 -17.47
N ASN A 46 -11.41 -26.20 -16.92
CA ASN A 46 -11.12 -27.59 -16.52
C ASN A 46 -10.14 -27.77 -15.35
N THR A 47 -9.48 -26.72 -14.87
CA THR A 47 -8.58 -26.77 -13.69
C THR A 47 -9.16 -26.04 -12.49
N GLY A 48 -9.96 -24.99 -12.71
CA GLY A 48 -10.52 -24.16 -11.65
C GLY A 48 -9.51 -23.13 -11.10
N ALA A 49 -9.72 -22.71 -9.85
CA ALA A 49 -8.86 -21.75 -9.16
C ALA A 49 -7.55 -22.41 -8.67
N SER A 50 -6.52 -21.59 -8.45
CA SER A 50 -5.27 -22.07 -7.84
C SER A 50 -5.50 -22.63 -6.43
N GLY A 51 -4.83 -23.73 -6.08
CA GLY A 51 -4.80 -24.24 -4.70
C GLY A 51 -4.20 -23.26 -3.69
N GLN A 52 -3.48 -22.24 -4.17
CA GLN A 52 -2.89 -21.17 -3.36
C GLN A 52 -3.76 -19.92 -3.28
N ALA A 53 -5.02 -19.94 -3.77
CA ALA A 53 -5.91 -18.77 -3.79
C ALA A 53 -5.99 -18.06 -2.43
N ALA A 54 -6.10 -18.81 -1.33
CA ALA A 54 -6.12 -18.26 0.02
C ALA A 54 -4.84 -17.50 0.40
N GLN A 55 -3.67 -17.92 -0.11
CA GLN A 55 -2.39 -17.24 0.12
C GLN A 55 -2.30 -15.93 -0.67
N PHE A 56 -2.88 -15.88 -1.87
CA PHE A 56 -3.00 -14.64 -2.63
C PHE A 56 -3.94 -13.65 -1.94
N THR A 57 -5.10 -14.10 -1.45
CA THR A 57 -5.99 -13.27 -0.61
C THR A 57 -5.28 -12.78 0.64
N ALA A 58 -4.50 -13.62 1.32
CA ALA A 58 -3.71 -13.21 2.48
C ALA A 58 -2.67 -12.13 2.13
N THR A 59 -2.07 -12.19 0.93
CA THR A 59 -1.15 -11.16 0.43
C THR A 59 -1.88 -9.84 0.20
N ALA A 60 -3.07 -9.86 -0.41
CA ALA A 60 -3.92 -8.68 -0.56
C ALA A 60 -4.31 -8.04 0.79
N ASN A 61 -4.65 -8.87 1.79
CA ASN A 61 -4.95 -8.38 3.14
C ASN A 61 -3.72 -7.74 3.81
N LYS A 62 -2.53 -8.30 3.57
CA LYS A 62 -1.27 -7.76 4.07
C LYS A 62 -0.98 -6.37 3.49
N THR A 63 -1.21 -6.15 2.19
CA THR A 63 -1.00 -4.81 1.59
C THR A 63 -1.96 -3.78 2.19
N GLY A 64 -3.23 -4.14 2.43
CA GLY A 64 -4.19 -3.27 3.12
C GLY A 64 -3.76 -2.92 4.56
N THR A 65 -3.19 -3.88 5.29
CA THR A 65 -2.62 -3.66 6.63
C THR A 65 -1.43 -2.69 6.58
N LEU A 66 -0.52 -2.87 5.62
CA LEU A 66 0.64 -2.00 5.43
C LEU A 66 0.22 -0.58 5.04
N LYS A 67 -0.73 -0.44 4.10
CA LYS A 67 -1.26 0.87 3.69
C LYS A 67 -1.89 1.60 4.88
N SER A 68 -2.67 0.90 5.71
CA SER A 68 -3.25 1.49 6.93
C SER A 68 -2.19 1.93 7.94
N LYS A 69 -1.10 1.15 8.08
CA LYS A 69 0.02 1.47 8.97
C LYS A 69 0.79 2.72 8.52
N TYR A 70 0.99 2.91 7.21
CA TYR A 70 1.82 3.98 6.66
C TYR A 70 1.03 5.21 6.21
N GLY A 71 -0.29 5.09 6.00
CA GLY A 71 -1.17 6.20 5.60
C GLY A 71 -1.00 7.48 6.45
N PRO A 72 -0.91 7.41 7.79
CA PRO A 72 -0.69 8.60 8.62
C PRO A 72 0.63 9.35 8.39
N LEU A 73 1.60 8.76 7.68
CA LEU A 73 2.90 9.38 7.39
C LEU A 73 2.90 10.19 6.09
N ILE A 74 1.83 10.07 5.29
CA ILE A 74 1.61 10.81 4.06
C ILE A 74 0.84 12.09 4.45
N ALA A 75 1.57 13.09 4.95
CA ALA A 75 1.03 14.42 5.26
C ALA A 75 1.21 15.38 4.09
#